data_AF-A0A0S6URI6-F1
#
_entry.id   AF-A0A0S6URI6-F1
#
_cell.length_a   1.000
_cell.length_b   1.000
_cell.length_c   1.000
_cell.angle_alpha   90.00
_cell.angle_beta   90.00
_cell.angle_gamma   90.00
#
_symmetry.space_group_name_H-M   'P 1'
#
loop_
_entity.id
_entity.type
_entity.pdbx_description
1 polymer ?
#
loop_
_entity_poly.entity_id
_entity_poly.type
_entity_poly.pdbx_seq_one_letter_code
_entity_poly.pdbx_strand_id
1 'polypeptide(L)'
;MKRPARIASWILGILVAFGLVIVASEILDFATSTEASARKEAMLAFRQECARRKIAPDQFEGPRRIRSPKRTYGFLWMDRSNGDQIVTMVSYLPSNSEAWSAGRDQIFEPYDQR
;
A
#
# COMPACT_ATOMS: atom_id res chain seq x y z
N MET A 1 42.12 21.47 -21.14
CA MET A 1 41.34 20.21 -21.06
C MET A 1 40.03 20.45 -20.31
N LYS A 2 38.91 20.81 -20.98
CA LYS A 2 37.61 21.11 -20.31
C LYS A 2 36.37 20.54 -21.02
N ARG A 3 36.54 19.99 -22.24
CA ARG A 3 35.45 19.51 -23.09
C ARG A 3 34.98 18.06 -22.81
N PRO A 4 35.85 17.06 -22.58
CA PRO A 4 35.39 15.68 -22.34
C PRO A 4 34.71 15.50 -20.98
N ALA A 5 35.11 16.28 -19.97
CA ALA A 5 34.51 16.25 -18.63
C ALA A 5 33.03 16.66 -18.63
N ARG A 6 32.61 17.57 -19.53
CA ARG A 6 31.20 17.94 -19.67
C ARG A 6 30.40 16.79 -20.27
N ILE A 7 30.90 16.15 -21.32
CA ILE A 7 30.22 15.03 -21.98
C ILE A 7 30.09 13.82 -21.04
N ALA A 8 31.15 13.51 -20.29
CA ALA A 8 31.11 12.46 -19.27
C ALA A 8 30.10 12.77 -18.16
N SER A 9 29.97 14.03 -17.75
CA SER A 9 28.95 14.48 -16.79
C SER A 9 27.52 14.35 -17.33
N TRP A 10 27.29 14.67 -18.61
CA TRP A 10 26.00 14.45 -19.26
C TRP A 10 25.62 12.98 -19.34
N ILE A 11 26.56 12.11 -19.72
CA ILE A 11 26.33 10.65 -19.77
C ILE A 11 26.01 10.11 -18.38
N LEU A 12 26.76 10.54 -17.36
CA LEU A 12 26.51 10.16 -15.98
C LEU A 12 25.12 10.64 -15.50
N GLY A 13 24.75 11.88 -15.82
CA GLY A 13 23.42 12.42 -15.51
C GLY A 13 22.28 11.65 -16.17
N ILE A 14 22.45 11.25 -17.44
CA ILE A 14 21.46 10.44 -18.17
C ILE A 14 21.33 9.06 -17.52
N LEU A 15 22.44 8.41 -17.16
CA LEU A 15 22.41 7.10 -16.50
C LEU A 15 21.69 7.16 -15.15
N VAL A 16 21.95 8.19 -14.34
CA VAL A 16 21.25 8.39 -13.05
C VAL A 16 19.75 8.63 -13.28
N ALA A 17 19.38 9.44 -14.28
CA ALA A 17 17.98 9.69 -14.60
C ALA A 17 17.25 8.41 -15.03
N PHE A 18 17.86 7.59 -15.88
CA PHE A 18 17.29 6.29 -16.27
C PHE A 18 17.14 5.34 -15.07
N GLY A 19 18.14 5.29 -14.18
CA GLY A 19 18.04 4.50 -12.95
C GLY A 19 16.87 4.95 -12.06
N LEU A 20 16.67 6.26 -11.90
CA LEU A 20 15.54 6.79 -11.14
C LEU A 20 14.19 6.46 -11.78
N VAL A 21 14.09 6.49 -13.11
CA VAL A 21 12.85 6.12 -13.83
C VAL A 21 12.51 4.66 -13.62
N ILE A 22 13.49 3.75 -13.73
CA ILE A 22 13.27 2.31 -13.51
C ILE A 22 12.79 2.05 -12.08
N VAL A 23 13.45 2.65 -11.08
CA VAL A 23 13.05 2.52 -9.67
C VAL A 23 11.64 3.06 -9.45
N ALA A 24 11.29 4.21 -10.05
CA ALA A 24 9.94 4.77 -9.93
C ALA A 24 8.88 3.87 -10.57
N SER A 25 9.18 3.25 -11.72
CA SER A 25 8.29 2.28 -12.38
C SER A 25 8.05 1.05 -11.52
N GLU A 26 9.10 0.45 -10.94
CA GLU A 26 8.95 -0.72 -10.06
C GLU A 26 8.14 -0.41 -8.80
N ILE A 27 8.31 0.78 -8.22
CA ILE A 27 7.49 1.22 -7.07
C ILE A 27 6.02 1.36 -7.47
N LEU A 28 5.75 1.87 -8.67
CA LEU A 28 4.39 2.00 -9.19
C LEU A 28 3.74 0.62 -9.42
N ASP A 29 4.48 -0.31 -10.01
CA ASP A 29 4.05 -1.68 -10.26
C ASP A 29 3.81 -2.45 -8.95
N PHE A 30 4.66 -2.24 -7.94
CA PHE A 30 4.44 -2.77 -6.61
C PHE A 30 3.20 -2.18 -5.93
N ALA A 31 2.98 -0.87 -6.03
CA ALA A 31 1.82 -0.19 -5.42
C ALA A 31 0.49 -0.61 -6.09
N THR A 32 0.48 -0.79 -7.40
CA THR A 32 -0.71 -1.21 -8.16
C THR A 32 -1.02 -2.70 -7.94
N SER A 33 -0.01 -3.56 -7.89
CA SER A 33 -0.19 -4.99 -7.62
C SER A 33 -0.66 -5.26 -6.18
N THR A 34 -0.12 -4.53 -5.19
CA THR A 34 -0.55 -4.63 -3.79
C THR A 34 -1.98 -4.14 -3.57
N GLU A 35 -2.38 -3.04 -4.22
CA GLU A 35 -3.77 -2.57 -4.15
C GLU A 35 -4.75 -3.54 -4.82
N ALA A 36 -4.41 -4.09 -5.98
CA ALA A 36 -5.25 -5.06 -6.67
C ALA A 36 -5.43 -6.34 -5.83
N SER A 37 -4.36 -6.79 -5.16
CA SER A 37 -4.42 -7.90 -4.21
C SER A 37 -5.29 -7.56 -3.01
N ALA A 38 -5.09 -6.38 -2.41
CA ALA A 38 -5.86 -5.91 -1.27
C ALA A 38 -7.35 -5.79 -1.59
N ARG A 39 -7.70 -5.34 -2.80
CA ARG A 39 -9.08 -5.28 -3.26
C ARG A 39 -9.72 -6.65 -3.40
N LYS A 40 -8.98 -7.66 -3.88
CA LYS A 40 -9.48 -9.05 -3.98
C LYS A 40 -9.74 -9.63 -2.59
N GLU A 41 -8.83 -9.44 -1.66
CA GLU A 41 -8.97 -9.89 -0.27
C GLU A 41 -10.15 -9.19 0.42
N ALA A 42 -10.28 -7.88 0.23
CA ALA A 42 -11.41 -7.11 0.77
C ALA A 42 -12.75 -7.59 0.20
N MET A 43 -12.81 -7.94 -1.09
CA MET A 43 -14.02 -8.50 -1.71
C MET A 43 -14.40 -9.87 -1.13
N LEU A 44 -13.41 -10.73 -0.80
CA LEU A 44 -13.67 -12.01 -0.15
C LEU A 44 -14.27 -11.81 1.25
N ALA A 45 -13.67 -10.93 2.04
CA ALA A 45 -14.18 -10.59 3.38
C ALA A 45 -15.58 -9.94 3.31
N PHE A 46 -15.83 -9.05 2.34
CA PHE A 46 -17.16 -8.49 2.09
C PHE A 46 -18.20 -9.58 1.79
N ARG A 47 -17.89 -10.52 0.90
CA ARG A 47 -18.81 -11.63 0.57
C ARG A 47 -19.09 -12.53 1.76
N GLN A 48 -18.07 -12.81 2.60
CA GLN A 48 -18.25 -13.57 3.83
C GLN A 48 -19.17 -12.82 4.82
N GLU A 49 -19.01 -11.51 4.93
CA GLU A 49 -19.85 -10.68 5.79
C GLU A 49 -21.30 -10.63 5.30
N CYS A 50 -21.52 -10.48 3.99
CA CYS A 50 -22.85 -10.58 3.38
C CYS A 50 -23.49 -11.96 3.62
N ALA A 51 -22.74 -13.04 3.43
CA ALA A 51 -23.21 -14.39 3.69
C ALA A 51 -23.57 -14.60 5.17
N ARG A 52 -22.76 -14.06 6.09
CA ARG A 52 -23.01 -14.11 7.54
C ARG A 52 -24.31 -13.39 7.92
N ARG A 53 -24.56 -12.22 7.31
CA ARG A 53 -25.78 -11.44 7.54
C ARG A 53 -26.98 -11.90 6.72
N LYS A 54 -26.81 -12.88 5.83
CA LYS A 54 -27.82 -13.33 4.85
C LYS A 54 -28.34 -12.20 3.96
N ILE A 55 -27.47 -11.27 3.60
CA ILE A 55 -27.77 -10.12 2.73
C ILE A 55 -27.16 -10.39 1.35
N ALA A 56 -27.85 -9.95 0.30
CA ALA A 56 -27.37 -10.13 -1.07
C ALA A 56 -26.29 -9.08 -1.40
N PRO A 57 -25.10 -9.50 -1.86
CA PRO A 57 -23.96 -8.59 -2.06
C PRO A 57 -24.16 -7.60 -3.22
N ASP A 58 -25.11 -7.85 -4.11
CA ASP A 58 -25.52 -6.98 -5.22
C ASP A 58 -26.30 -5.74 -4.78
N GLN A 59 -26.82 -5.73 -3.55
CA GLN A 59 -27.50 -4.57 -2.95
C GLN A 59 -26.52 -3.45 -2.57
N PHE A 60 -25.23 -3.78 -2.46
CA PHE A 60 -24.18 -2.85 -2.10
C PHE A 60 -23.46 -2.27 -3.32
N GLU A 61 -23.24 -0.96 -3.28
CA GLU A 61 -22.39 -0.25 -4.23
C GLU A 61 -20.95 -0.11 -3.69
N GLY A 62 -19.96 -0.47 -4.50
CA GLY A 62 -18.55 -0.43 -4.12
C GLY A 62 -17.68 -1.39 -4.94
N PRO A 63 -16.41 -1.61 -4.53
CA PRO A 63 -15.73 -0.98 -3.40
C PRO A 63 -15.34 0.47 -3.69
N ARG A 64 -15.60 1.37 -2.74
CA ARG A 64 -15.04 2.72 -2.72
C ARG A 64 -13.84 2.76 -1.79
N ARG A 65 -12.76 3.40 -2.22
CA ARG A 65 -11.56 3.55 -1.37
C ARG A 65 -11.83 4.63 -0.33
N ILE A 66 -11.60 4.30 0.94
CA ILE A 66 -11.76 5.24 2.06
C ILE A 66 -10.42 5.57 2.69
N ARG A 67 -10.39 6.66 3.47
CA ARG A 67 -9.22 7.03 4.26
C ARG A 67 -8.96 5.92 5.29
N SER A 68 -7.82 5.27 5.17
CA SER A 68 -7.38 4.19 6.04
C SER A 68 -6.16 4.62 6.87
N PRO A 69 -5.94 3.98 8.04
CA PRO A 69 -4.69 4.13 8.78
C PRO A 69 -3.47 3.88 7.89
N LYS A 70 -2.32 4.44 8.27
CA LYS A 70 -1.05 4.17 7.58
C LYS A 70 -0.89 2.65 7.42
N ARG A 71 -0.41 2.19 6.27
CA ARG A 71 -0.10 0.78 5.99
C ARG A 71 -1.30 -0.15 5.73
N THR A 72 -2.50 0.41 5.58
CA THR A 72 -3.71 -0.37 5.24
C THR A 72 -4.44 0.24 4.06
N TYR A 73 -5.18 -0.58 3.31
CA TYR A 73 -6.19 -0.17 2.35
C TYR A 73 -7.57 -0.33 2.98
N GLY A 74 -8.36 0.75 2.98
CA GLY A 74 -9.75 0.73 3.43
C GLY A 74 -10.69 0.68 2.23
N PHE A 75 -11.63 -0.26 2.24
CA PHE A 75 -12.68 -0.40 1.24
C PHE A 75 -14.05 -0.33 1.91
N LEU A 76 -14.95 0.45 1.31
CA LEU A 76 -16.32 0.65 1.77
C LEU A 76 -17.30 0.16 0.70
N TRP A 77 -18.31 -0.56 1.16
CA TRP A 77 -19.51 -0.92 0.42
C TRP A 77 -20.71 -0.29 1.12
N MET A 78 -21.59 0.34 0.36
CA MET A 78 -22.80 0.98 0.89
C MET A 78 -24.03 0.39 0.24
N ASP A 79 -25.01 -0.01 1.05
CA ASP A 79 -26.30 -0.47 0.58
C ASP A 79 -27.12 0.71 0.03
N ARG A 80 -27.65 0.55 -1.18
CA ARG A 80 -28.43 1.61 -1.86
C ARG A 80 -29.81 1.86 -1.24
N SER A 81 -30.35 0.88 -0.53
CA SER A 81 -31.73 0.87 -0.04
C SER A 81 -31.86 1.47 1.36
N ASN A 82 -30.93 1.16 2.26
CA ASN A 82 -31.01 1.52 3.68
C ASN A 82 -29.80 2.33 4.20
N GLY A 83 -28.75 2.48 3.38
CA GLY A 83 -27.53 3.20 3.76
C GLY A 83 -26.57 2.41 4.67
N ASP A 84 -26.79 1.10 4.85
CA ASP A 84 -25.88 0.25 5.61
C ASP A 84 -24.49 0.21 4.99
N GLN A 85 -23.47 0.16 5.84
CA GLN A 85 -22.08 0.23 5.43
C GLN A 85 -21.32 -1.02 5.87
N ILE A 86 -20.63 -1.65 4.92
CA ILE A 86 -19.66 -2.71 5.20
C ILE A 86 -18.28 -2.15 4.87
N VAL A 87 -17.44 -2.06 5.89
CA VAL A 87 -16.06 -1.59 5.77
C VAL A 87 -15.12 -2.77 5.93
N THR A 88 -14.14 -2.87 5.05
CA THR A 88 -13.07 -3.85 5.15
C THR A 88 -11.73 -3.15 5.09
N MET A 89 -10.82 -3.53 5.99
CA MET A 89 -9.44 -3.06 6.00
C MET A 89 -8.51 -4.21 5.66
N VAL A 90 -7.58 -3.98 4.73
CA VAL A 90 -6.57 -4.97 4.33
C VAL A 90 -5.19 -4.35 4.51
N SER A 91 -4.34 -5.00 5.29
CA SER A 91 -2.94 -4.59 5.44
C SER A 91 -2.16 -4.97 4.19
N TYR A 92 -1.42 -4.02 3.61
CA TYR A 92 -0.52 -4.32 2.49
C TYR A 92 0.91 -4.60 2.91
N LEU A 93 1.15 -4.53 4.22
CA LEU A 93 2.38 -4.94 4.85
C LEU A 93 2.10 -6.17 5.71
N PRO A 94 2.95 -7.22 5.65
CA PRO A 94 2.82 -8.37 6.52
C PRO A 94 2.77 -7.93 7.99
N SER A 95 2.01 -8.59 8.86
CA SER A 95 1.94 -8.26 10.30
C SER A 95 3.32 -8.24 10.97
N ASN A 96 4.26 -9.05 10.46
CA ASN A 96 5.66 -9.14 10.84
C ASN A 96 6.57 -8.03 10.27
N SER A 97 6.07 -7.13 9.43
CA SER A 97 6.81 -5.91 9.03
C SER A 97 6.89 -4.87 10.14
N GLU A 98 6.01 -4.95 11.15
CA GLU A 98 6.11 -4.16 12.37
C GLU A 98 7.45 -4.40 13.06
N ALA A 99 7.93 -5.64 13.10
CA ALA A 99 9.25 -5.98 13.64
C ALA A 99 10.41 -5.32 12.86
N TRP A 100 10.26 -5.17 11.54
CA TRP A 100 11.26 -4.52 10.69
C TRP A 100 11.30 -3.00 10.82
N SER A 101 10.16 -2.36 11.12
CA SER A 101 10.11 -0.91 11.35
C SER A 101 10.30 -0.49 12.81
N ALA A 102 9.91 -1.31 13.78
CA ALA A 102 10.13 -1.06 15.21
C ALA A 102 11.60 -1.18 15.60
N GLY A 103 12.38 -2.01 14.88
CA GLY A 103 13.83 -2.13 15.08
C GLY A 103 14.66 -0.92 14.63
N ARG A 104 14.07 0.10 13.97
CA ARG A 104 14.79 1.34 13.63
C ARG A 104 14.69 2.44 14.68
N ASP A 105 13.66 2.39 15.53
CA ASP A 105 13.46 3.38 16.59
C ASP A 105 14.08 2.94 17.94
N GLN A 106 14.60 1.71 18.04
CA GLN A 106 15.23 1.17 19.25
C GLN A 106 16.77 1.21 19.28
N ILE A 107 17.44 1.86 18.32
CA ILE A 107 18.92 1.87 18.26
C ILE A 107 19.54 2.92 19.22
N PHE A 108 18.74 3.72 19.94
CA PHE A 108 19.25 4.65 20.95
C PHE A 108 18.47 4.56 22.27
N GLU A 109 18.62 3.44 22.98
CA GLU A 109 18.66 3.49 24.44
C GLU A 109 20.06 3.07 24.90
N PRO A 110 20.83 3.94 25.59
CA PRO A 110 22.04 3.49 26.24
C PRO A 110 21.66 2.53 27.36
N TYR A 111 22.25 1.33 27.29
CA TYR A 111 22.18 0.29 28.29
C TYR A 111 22.62 0.85 29.66
N ASP A 112 21.68 1.21 30.53
CA ASP A 112 21.98 1.58 31.91
C ASP A 112 22.13 0.29 32.72
N GLN A 113 23.38 -0.10 32.97
CA GLN A 113 23.73 -1.15 33.92
C GLN A 113 23.92 -0.52 35.29
N ARG A 114 22.94 -0.69 36.19
CA ARG A 114 23.14 -0.72 37.65
C ARG A 114 21.98 -1.35 38.38
#